data_AF-A0A351HDP9-F1
#
_entry.id   AF-A0A351HDP9-F1
#
_cell.length_a   1.000
_cell.length_b   1.000
_cell.length_c   1.000
_cell.angle_alpha   90.00
_cell.angle_beta   90.00
_cell.angle_gamma   90.00
#
_symmetry.space_group_name_H-M   'P 1'
#
loop_
_entity.id
_entity.type
_entity.pdbx_description
1 polymer ?
#
loop_
_entity_poly.entity_id
_entity_poly.type
_entity_poly.pdbx_seq_one_letter_code
_entity_poly.pdbx_strand_id
1 'polypeptide(L)'
;MSDAPNPLTQLIRDDCRNEPISYRDFIEKALYSKGCGYYTQAAERVGRSARHDFYTAESLGRVFAKLATTAAVDLLDSEAGTHRFVEIAAEPDTSLLSHLPSHPFTAEQVIRQGEAVHVEGSVVIFANEWLDALPFHRLIFRDG
;
A
#
# COMPACT_ATOMS: atom_id res chain seq x y z
N MET A 1 17.87 -23.25 -11.49
CA MET A 1 16.56 -22.64 -11.19
C MET A 1 15.64 -23.79 -10.82
N SER A 2 14.96 -23.72 -9.68
CA SER A 2 14.13 -24.83 -9.16
C SER A 2 12.93 -25.07 -10.09
N ASP A 3 12.74 -26.29 -10.57
CA ASP A 3 11.55 -26.75 -11.32
C ASP A 3 10.29 -26.90 -10.45
N ALA A 4 10.34 -26.46 -9.18
CA ALA A 4 9.18 -26.46 -8.31
C ALA A 4 8.13 -25.46 -8.84
N PRO A 5 6.86 -25.87 -8.99
CA PRO A 5 5.82 -24.96 -9.48
C PRO A 5 5.65 -23.77 -8.53
N ASN A 6 5.47 -22.57 -9.07
CA ASN A 6 5.17 -21.38 -8.28
C ASN A 6 3.91 -21.66 -7.42
N PRO A 7 4.01 -21.60 -6.07
CA PRO A 7 2.89 -21.88 -5.17
C PRO A 7 1.64 -21.03 -5.47
N LEU A 8 1.82 -19.78 -5.91
CA LEU A 8 0.72 -18.91 -6.30
C LEU A 8 0.00 -19.42 -7.55
N THR A 9 0.74 -19.90 -8.54
CA THR A 9 0.16 -20.47 -9.76
C THR A 9 -0.61 -21.75 -9.48
N GLN A 10 -0.11 -22.59 -8.56
CA GLN A 10 -0.85 -23.77 -8.11
C GLN A 10 -2.16 -23.37 -7.41
N LEU A 11 -2.12 -22.42 -6.49
CA LEU A 11 -3.29 -21.93 -5.78
C LEU A 11 -4.38 -21.44 -6.75
N ILE A 12 -4.02 -20.60 -7.70
CA ILE A 12 -4.96 -20.06 -8.70
C ILE A 12 -5.51 -21.17 -9.61
N ARG A 13 -4.67 -22.13 -10.01
CA ARG A 13 -5.11 -23.29 -10.82
C ARG A 13 -6.11 -24.14 -10.05
N ASP A 14 -5.87 -24.31 -8.76
CA ASP A 14 -6.69 -25.12 -7.87
C ASP A 14 -8.08 -24.54 -7.69
N ASP A 15 -8.20 -23.21 -7.56
CA ASP A 15 -9.50 -22.52 -7.52
C ASP A 15 -10.24 -22.61 -8.86
N CYS A 16 -9.51 -22.55 -9.97
CA CYS A 16 -10.07 -22.65 -11.32
C CYS A 16 -10.50 -24.08 -11.71
N ARG A 17 -10.34 -25.10 -10.84
CA ARG A 17 -10.63 -26.50 -11.20
C ARG A 17 -12.08 -26.76 -11.54
N ASN A 18 -13.01 -26.12 -10.84
CA ASN A 18 -14.44 -26.38 -10.97
C ASN A 18 -15.16 -25.25 -11.69
N GLU A 19 -14.74 -24.00 -11.48
CA GLU A 19 -15.34 -22.82 -12.09
C GLU A 19 -14.29 -21.71 -12.31
N PRO A 20 -14.50 -20.80 -13.28
CA PRO A 20 -13.67 -19.62 -13.40
C PRO A 20 -13.77 -18.73 -12.16
N ILE A 21 -12.65 -18.19 -11.69
CA ILE A 21 -12.65 -17.18 -10.63
C ILE A 21 -12.90 -15.77 -11.22
N SER A 22 -13.39 -14.86 -10.39
CA SER A 22 -13.56 -13.46 -10.79
C SER A 22 -12.20 -12.76 -10.93
N TYR A 23 -12.16 -11.66 -11.69
CA TYR A 23 -10.95 -10.83 -11.80
C TYR A 23 -10.51 -10.28 -10.43
N ARG A 24 -11.49 -9.96 -9.57
CA ARG A 24 -11.26 -9.54 -8.19
C ARG A 24 -10.53 -10.63 -7.39
N ASP A 25 -11.02 -11.86 -7.43
CA ASP A 25 -10.45 -12.95 -6.63
C ASP A 25 -9.07 -13.37 -7.16
N PHE A 26 -8.85 -13.25 -8.47
CA PHE A 26 -7.52 -13.40 -9.06
C PHE A 26 -6.54 -12.36 -8.51
N ILE A 27 -6.91 -11.06 -8.49
CA ILE A 27 -6.07 -9.98 -7.95
C ILE A 27 -5.81 -10.19 -6.47
N GLU A 28 -6.85 -10.48 -5.67
CA GLU A 28 -6.74 -10.76 -4.23
C GLU A 28 -5.69 -11.85 -3.97
N LYS A 29 -5.76 -12.96 -4.72
CA LYS A 29 -4.80 -14.06 -4.57
C LYS A 29 -3.40 -13.66 -5.00
N ALA A 30 -3.27 -12.98 -6.13
CA ALA A 30 -1.97 -12.55 -6.65
C ALA A 30 -1.26 -11.58 -5.70
N LEU A 31 -2.01 -10.67 -5.07
CA LEU A 31 -1.45 -9.63 -4.22
C LEU A 31 -1.28 -10.05 -2.76
N TYR A 32 -2.23 -10.81 -2.20
CA TYR A 32 -2.39 -10.96 -0.76
C TYR A 32 -2.38 -12.40 -0.22
N SER A 33 -2.20 -13.43 -1.07
CA SER A 33 -2.11 -14.81 -0.59
C SER A 33 -0.94 -15.00 0.38
N LYS A 34 -1.21 -15.39 1.62
CA LYS A 34 -0.19 -15.53 2.66
C LYS A 34 1.03 -16.35 2.19
N GLY A 35 2.20 -15.70 2.16
CA GLY A 35 3.50 -16.33 1.87
C GLY A 35 3.86 -16.44 0.39
N CYS A 36 2.91 -16.21 -0.53
CA CYS A 36 3.17 -16.28 -1.98
C CYS A 36 2.59 -15.13 -2.80
N GLY A 37 1.73 -14.29 -2.20
CA GLY A 37 1.18 -13.09 -2.80
C GLY A 37 2.18 -11.95 -2.73
N TYR A 38 2.13 -11.08 -3.73
CA TYR A 38 3.11 -10.02 -3.99
C TYR A 38 3.44 -9.16 -2.75
N TYR A 39 2.44 -8.70 -1.99
CA TYR A 39 2.65 -7.87 -0.79
C TYR A 39 2.97 -8.67 0.48
N THR A 40 2.82 -9.99 0.47
CA THR A 40 3.05 -10.85 1.64
C THR A 40 4.39 -11.58 1.61
N GLN A 41 5.13 -11.48 0.50
CA GLN A 41 6.47 -12.02 0.39
C GLN A 41 7.49 -11.04 0.96
N ALA A 42 8.50 -11.58 1.66
CA ALA A 42 9.65 -10.80 2.12
C ALA A 42 10.58 -10.52 0.93
N ALA A 43 10.24 -9.53 0.11
CA ALA A 43 11.05 -9.02 -0.97
C ALA A 43 11.26 -7.50 -0.80
N GLU A 44 12.46 -7.01 -1.10
CA GLU A 44 12.70 -5.57 -1.25
C GLU A 44 11.97 -5.09 -2.52
N ARG A 45 10.79 -4.48 -2.35
CA ARG A 45 9.88 -4.12 -3.46
C ARG A 45 10.04 -2.68 -3.95
N VAL A 46 10.58 -1.78 -3.11
CA VAL A 46 10.70 -0.33 -3.39
C VAL A 46 12.16 0.12 -3.30
N GLY A 47 12.69 0.73 -4.36
CA GLY A 47 14.07 1.23 -4.38
C GLY A 47 14.58 1.60 -5.78
N ARG A 48 15.77 2.23 -5.86
CA ARG A 48 16.36 2.74 -7.12
C ARG A 48 17.19 1.71 -7.91
N SER A 49 17.30 0.48 -7.41
CA SER A 49 18.03 -0.60 -8.08
C SER A 49 17.13 -1.30 -9.11
N ALA A 50 17.71 -1.83 -10.19
CA ALA A 50 17.03 -2.60 -11.23
C ALA A 50 16.37 -3.91 -10.74
N ARG A 51 16.45 -4.21 -9.44
CA ARG A 51 15.81 -5.36 -8.78
C ARG A 51 14.50 -5.00 -8.04
N HIS A 52 14.11 -3.72 -8.03
CA HIS A 52 12.85 -3.28 -7.42
C HIS A 52 11.78 -3.16 -8.49
N ASP A 53 10.57 -3.57 -8.14
CA ASP A 53 9.43 -3.64 -9.05
C ASP A 53 8.73 -2.28 -9.20
N PHE A 54 8.95 -1.34 -8.26
CA PHE A 54 8.34 0.00 -8.29
C PHE A 54 9.32 1.16 -8.06
N TYR A 55 9.02 2.28 -8.72
CA TYR A 55 9.55 3.62 -8.44
C TYR A 55 8.36 4.51 -8.04
N THR A 56 7.99 4.50 -6.75
CA THR A 56 6.88 5.33 -6.23
C THR A 56 7.34 6.76 -5.95
N ALA A 57 6.43 7.72 -5.77
CA ALA A 57 6.79 9.10 -5.39
C ALA A 57 7.59 9.16 -4.07
N GLU A 58 7.41 8.19 -3.16
CA GLU A 58 8.19 8.02 -1.94
C GLU A 58 9.66 7.67 -2.19
N SER A 59 10.03 7.18 -3.39
CA SER A 59 11.42 7.03 -3.80
C SER A 59 12.15 8.38 -4.02
N LEU A 60 11.40 9.50 -4.03
CA LEU A 60 11.95 10.86 -3.90
C LEU A 60 12.32 11.19 -2.43
N GLY A 61 12.00 10.31 -1.49
CA GLY A 61 12.33 10.35 -0.08
C GLY A 61 11.92 11.67 0.56
N ARG A 62 12.91 12.40 1.08
CA ARG A 62 12.75 13.67 1.81
C ARG A 62 11.96 14.74 1.04
N VAL A 63 12.07 14.79 -0.29
CA VAL A 63 11.39 15.83 -1.08
C VAL A 63 9.88 15.61 -1.06
N PHE A 64 9.43 14.39 -1.33
CA PHE A 64 8.01 14.06 -1.33
C PHE A 64 7.40 14.18 0.08
N ALA A 65 8.10 13.69 1.10
CA ALA A 65 7.70 13.86 2.49
C ALA A 65 7.50 15.33 2.86
N LYS A 66 8.40 16.22 2.41
CA LYS A 66 8.27 17.65 2.65
C LYS A 66 7.06 18.25 1.93
N LEU A 67 6.83 17.90 0.66
CA LEU A 67 5.69 18.40 -0.11
C LEU A 67 4.36 17.98 0.50
N ALA A 68 4.20 16.70 0.83
CA ALA A 68 2.99 16.18 1.45
C ALA A 68 2.75 16.78 2.85
N THR A 69 3.80 16.90 3.66
CA THR A 69 3.71 17.55 4.98
C THR A 69 3.32 19.02 4.86
N THR A 70 3.94 19.77 3.94
CA THR A 70 3.60 21.18 3.71
C THR A 70 2.15 21.32 3.22
N ALA A 71 1.70 20.48 2.28
CA ALA A 71 0.32 20.52 1.81
C ALA A 71 -0.69 20.25 2.94
N ALA A 72 -0.40 19.29 3.81
CA ALA A 72 -1.23 19.01 4.98
C ALA A 72 -1.27 20.17 5.98
N VAL A 73 -0.13 20.83 6.21
CA VAL A 73 -0.06 22.04 7.04
C VAL A 73 -0.84 23.19 6.42
N ASP A 74 -0.69 23.42 5.11
CA ASP A 74 -1.39 24.51 4.42
C ASP A 74 -2.93 24.33 4.48
N LEU A 75 -3.41 23.09 4.48
CA LEU A 75 -4.84 22.78 4.63
C LEU A 75 -5.36 22.98 6.05
N LEU A 76 -4.50 22.83 7.07
CA LEU A 76 -4.87 22.91 8.49
C LEU A 76 -4.49 24.26 9.14
N ASP A 77 -3.63 25.05 8.50
CA ASP A 77 -3.05 26.29 9.02
C ASP A 77 -2.48 26.10 10.44
N SER A 78 -2.86 26.97 11.39
CA SER A 78 -2.40 26.92 12.78
C SER A 78 -2.83 25.65 13.54
N GLU A 79 -3.78 24.87 13.00
CA GLU A 79 -4.29 23.65 13.64
C GLU A 79 -3.46 22.40 13.34
N ALA A 80 -2.42 22.48 12.48
CA ALA A 80 -1.60 21.30 12.17
C ALA A 80 -1.04 20.61 13.43
N GLY A 81 -0.69 21.39 14.46
CA GLY A 81 -0.18 20.89 15.75
C GLY A 81 -1.21 20.18 16.63
N THR A 82 -2.50 20.23 16.29
CA THR A 82 -3.58 19.55 17.02
C THR A 82 -4.00 18.23 16.36
N HIS A 83 -3.40 17.89 15.22
CA HIS A 83 -3.75 16.71 14.43
C HIS A 83 -2.66 15.64 14.53
N ARG A 84 -3.06 14.36 14.51
CA ARG A 84 -2.16 13.21 14.30
C ARG A 84 -2.02 12.94 12.81
N PHE A 85 -0.82 12.63 12.34
CA PHE A 85 -0.63 12.14 10.98
C PHE A 85 -0.74 10.62 10.97
N VAL A 86 -1.64 10.09 10.15
CA VAL A 86 -1.90 8.67 10.00
C VAL A 86 -1.54 8.26 8.58
N GLU A 87 -0.57 7.37 8.45
CA GLU A 87 -0.19 6.79 7.17
C GLU A 87 -0.74 5.37 7.04
N ILE A 88 -1.45 5.10 5.95
CA ILE A 88 -2.02 3.79 5.63
C ILE A 88 -1.22 3.16 4.50
N ALA A 89 -0.95 1.86 4.64
CA ALA A 89 -0.24 1.02 3.68
C ALA A 89 1.24 1.41 3.47
N ALA A 90 1.90 1.94 4.50
CA ALA A 90 3.34 2.18 4.46
C ALA A 90 4.14 0.90 4.25
N GLU A 91 5.21 1.01 3.47
CA GLU A 91 6.19 -0.06 3.26
C GLU A 91 6.91 -0.45 4.55
N PRO A 92 7.26 -1.74 4.75
CA PRO A 92 7.94 -2.22 5.97
C PRO A 92 9.14 -1.35 6.35
N ASP A 93 9.29 -1.12 7.66
CA ASP A 93 10.40 -0.38 8.28
C ASP A 93 10.59 1.08 7.80
N THR A 94 9.64 1.63 7.04
CA THR A 94 9.63 3.04 6.64
C THR A 94 8.24 3.67 6.83
N SER A 95 8.21 5.00 6.74
CA SER A 95 7.03 5.85 6.67
C SER A 95 7.39 7.17 5.98
N LEU A 96 6.41 7.90 5.46
CA LEU A 96 6.60 9.21 4.85
C LEU A 96 7.31 10.19 5.81
N LEU A 97 6.86 10.26 7.07
CA LEU A 97 7.41 11.21 8.04
C LEU A 97 8.80 10.81 8.56
N SER A 98 9.15 9.51 8.53
CA SER A 98 10.51 9.05 8.88
C SER A 98 11.63 9.66 8.00
N HIS A 99 11.27 10.17 6.83
CA HIS A 99 12.19 10.87 5.93
C HIS A 99 12.46 12.34 6.31
N LEU A 100 11.78 12.86 7.34
CA LEU A 100 11.94 14.21 7.85
C LEU A 100 12.61 14.19 9.24
N PRO A 101 13.48 15.17 9.54
CA PRO A 101 14.07 15.28 10.88
C PRO A 101 13.05 15.66 11.96
N SER A 102 11.95 16.30 11.56
CA SER A 102 10.81 16.66 12.42
C SER A 102 9.59 16.99 11.58
N HIS A 103 8.40 16.93 12.20
CA HIS A 103 7.11 17.28 11.60
C HIS A 103 6.24 18.05 12.62
N PRO A 104 5.23 18.80 12.16
CA PRO A 104 4.43 19.68 13.04
C PRO A 104 3.26 18.98 13.75
N PHE A 105 2.90 17.76 13.33
CA PHE A 105 1.78 17.00 13.89
C PHE A 105 2.04 16.55 15.33
N THR A 106 0.97 16.35 16.11
CA THR A 106 1.09 15.97 17.53
C THR A 106 1.69 14.57 17.72
N ALA A 107 1.50 13.68 16.74
CA ALA A 107 1.98 12.30 16.73
C ALA A 107 1.89 11.72 15.31
N GLU A 108 2.57 10.60 15.10
CA GLU A 108 2.52 9.77 13.90
C GLU A 108 1.89 8.40 14.25
N GLN A 109 1.07 7.87 13.35
CA GLN A 109 0.57 6.50 13.39
C GLN A 109 0.76 5.89 12.00
N VAL A 110 1.35 4.70 11.94
CA VAL A 110 1.50 3.95 10.69
C VAL A 110 0.61 2.72 10.79
N ILE A 111 -0.22 2.49 9.77
CA ILE A 111 -1.10 1.33 9.63
C ILE A 111 -0.59 0.53 8.44
N ARG A 112 -0.06 -0.66 8.69
CA ARG A 112 0.55 -1.54 7.69
C ARG A 112 -0.45 -2.51 7.10
N GLN A 113 -0.04 -3.17 6.02
CA GLN A 113 -0.83 -4.20 5.37
C GLN A 113 -1.24 -5.29 6.38
N GLY A 114 -2.54 -5.57 6.48
CA GLY A 114 -3.11 -6.57 7.38
C GLY A 114 -3.45 -6.04 8.79
N GLU A 115 -3.04 -4.82 9.13
CA GLU A 115 -3.47 -4.17 10.37
C GLU A 115 -4.88 -3.58 10.21
N ALA A 116 -5.66 -3.57 11.29
CA ALA A 116 -6.99 -3.00 11.28
C ALA A 116 -6.92 -1.46 11.26
N VAL A 117 -7.74 -0.84 10.41
CA VAL A 117 -7.81 0.61 10.30
C VAL A 117 -8.63 1.17 11.47
N HIS A 118 -7.93 1.57 12.53
CA HIS A 118 -8.51 2.25 13.70
C HIS A 118 -7.94 3.66 13.81
N VAL A 119 -8.80 4.64 13.57
CA VAL A 119 -8.44 6.06 13.54
C VAL A 119 -9.49 6.87 14.28
N GLU A 120 -9.08 7.59 15.32
CA GLU A 120 -9.95 8.42 16.16
C GLU A 120 -9.39 9.84 16.33
N GLY A 121 -10.28 10.81 16.56
CA GLY A 121 -9.93 12.21 16.82
C GLY A 121 -9.58 13.03 15.58
N SER A 122 -8.88 14.14 15.79
CA SER A 122 -8.41 15.04 14.73
C SER A 122 -7.16 14.45 14.05
N VAL A 123 -7.28 14.13 12.77
CA VAL A 123 -6.25 13.39 12.02
C VAL A 123 -6.07 13.93 10.61
N VAL A 124 -4.85 13.76 10.08
CA VAL A 124 -4.54 13.79 8.65
C VAL A 124 -4.32 12.35 8.21
N ILE A 125 -5.05 11.87 7.20
CA ILE A 125 -4.85 10.55 6.64
C ILE A 125 -4.09 10.69 5.32
N PHE A 126 -2.95 10.02 5.24
CA PHE A 126 -2.16 9.85 4.03
C PHE A 126 -2.16 8.37 3.62
N ALA A 127 -2.53 8.08 2.38
CA ALA A 127 -2.67 6.72 1.88
C ALA A 127 -2.25 6.69 0.40
N ASN A 128 -0.95 6.75 0.16
CA ASN A 128 -0.41 6.79 -1.20
C ASN A 128 -0.61 5.44 -1.91
N GLU A 129 -1.18 5.46 -3.12
CA GLU A 129 -1.46 4.29 -3.97
C GLU A 129 -2.25 3.13 -3.30
N TRP A 130 -2.75 3.32 -2.08
CA TRP A 130 -3.43 2.29 -1.31
C TRP A 130 -4.69 1.76 -2.02
N LEU A 131 -5.47 2.67 -2.61
CA LEU A 131 -6.70 2.31 -3.33
C LEU A 131 -6.43 1.60 -4.66
N ASP A 132 -5.30 1.91 -5.31
CA ASP A 132 -4.94 1.34 -6.61
C ASP A 132 -4.53 -0.14 -6.49
N ALA A 133 -4.09 -0.55 -5.30
CA ALA A 133 -3.77 -1.93 -4.98
C ALA A 133 -5.01 -2.78 -4.59
N LEU A 134 -6.19 -2.17 -4.41
CA LEU A 134 -7.37 -2.91 -3.97
C LEU A 134 -7.90 -3.85 -5.07
N PRO A 135 -8.32 -5.07 -4.71
CA PRO A 135 -8.95 -5.99 -5.65
C PRO A 135 -10.25 -5.40 -6.19
N PHE A 136 -10.38 -5.36 -7.52
CA PHE A 136 -11.53 -4.74 -8.19
C PHE A 136 -12.27 -5.72 -9.09
N HIS A 137 -13.56 -5.43 -9.29
CA HIS A 137 -14.37 -6.14 -10.26
C HIS A 137 -14.19 -5.55 -11.65
N ARG A 138 -13.99 -6.43 -12.63
CA ARG A 138 -14.01 -6.09 -14.06
C ARG A 138 -15.32 -6.58 -14.66
N LEU A 139 -16.09 -5.67 -15.23
CA LEU A 139 -17.37 -5.97 -15.88
C LEU A 139 -17.25 -5.77 -17.39
N ILE A 140 -17.99 -6.59 -18.14
CA ILE A 140 -18.15 -6.45 -19.59
C ILE A 140 -19.64 -6.33 -19.84
N PHE A 141 -20.07 -5.18 -20.37
CA PHE A 141 -21.45 -4.99 -20.76
C PHE A 141 -21.76 -5.83 -22.00
N ARG A 142 -22.85 -6.59 -21.96
CA ARG A 142 -23.32 -7.41 -23.08
C ARG A 142 -24.83 -7.25 -23.21
N ASP A 143 -25.28 -7.05 -24.44
CA ASP A 143 -26.68 -7.19 -24.86
C ASP A 143 -27.77 -6.34 -24.17
N GLY A 144 -27.43 -5.26 -23.46
CA GLY A 144 -28.43 -4.27 -23.03
C GLY A 144 -29.02 -4.54 -21.65
#